data_AF-A0A2K3LLC2-F1
#
_entry.id   AF-A0A2K3LLC2-F1
#
_cell.length_a   1.000
_cell.length_b   1.000
_cell.length_c   1.000
_cell.angle_alpha   90.00
_cell.angle_beta   90.00
_cell.angle_gamma   90.00
#
_symmetry.space_group_name_H-M   'P 1'
#
loop_
_entity.id
_entity.type
_entity.pdbx_description
1 polymer ?
#
loop_
_entity_poly.entity_id
_entity_poly.type
_entity_poly.pdbx_seq_one_letter_code
_entity_poly.pdbx_strand_id
1 'polypeptide(L)'
;MGMYGLRHSSQQAEEALSQGLDQLQQSLVDTIAGGPLVDGVQQMVVAMGKLSNLEGFLRQADNLRQQTLHQLCRLLTLRQAARSFLVIGEYYGRLRALSSLWASRPRETMMSDDNSCQTTTDMQMVQPSQNHFSNF
;
A
#
# COMPACT_ATOMS: atom_id res chain seq x y z
N MET A 1 -20.92 22.96 -7.10
CA MET A 1 -21.07 22.97 -5.62
C MET A 1 -21.07 21.57 -4.98
N GLY A 2 -21.58 20.51 -5.62
CA GLY A 2 -21.66 19.17 -4.99
C GLY A 2 -20.33 18.53 -4.56
N MET A 3 -19.28 18.59 -5.40
CA MET A 3 -17.97 17.98 -5.08
C MET A 3 -17.25 18.65 -3.90
N TYR A 4 -17.21 19.99 -3.88
CA TYR A 4 -16.59 20.73 -2.78
C TYR A 4 -17.35 20.55 -1.46
N GLY A 5 -18.68 20.54 -1.51
CA GLY A 5 -19.51 20.26 -0.32
C GLY A 5 -19.36 18.83 0.19
N LEU A 6 -19.31 17.84 -0.71
CA LEU A 6 -19.05 16.45 -0.33
C LEU A 6 -17.68 16.29 0.31
N ARG A 7 -16.64 16.87 -0.29
CA ARG A 7 -15.28 16.82 0.24
C ARG A 7 -15.21 17.46 1.63
N HIS A 8 -15.77 18.66 1.79
CA HIS A 8 -15.75 19.36 3.08
C HIS A 8 -16.50 18.59 4.16
N SER A 9 -17.70 18.09 3.86
CA SER A 9 -18.51 17.32 4.81
C SER A 9 -17.85 15.99 5.20
N SER A 10 -17.30 15.27 4.21
CA SER A 10 -16.57 14.02 4.45
C SER A 10 -15.33 14.24 5.32
N GLN A 11 -14.55 15.28 5.01
CA GLN A 11 -13.34 15.63 5.76
C GLN A 11 -13.66 16.03 7.20
N GLN A 12 -14.71 16.83 7.42
CA GLN A 12 -15.13 17.22 8.77
C GLN A 12 -15.56 16.01 9.60
N ALA A 13 -16.28 15.06 9.01
CA ALA A 13 -16.69 13.84 9.69
C ALA A 13 -15.49 12.93 10.00
N GLU A 14 -14.50 12.86 9.10
CA GLU A 14 -13.27 12.10 9.29
C GLU A 14 -12.40 12.70 10.41
N GLU A 15 -12.28 14.03 10.47
CA GLU A 15 -11.57 14.72 11.54
C GLU A 15 -12.23 14.47 12.91
N ALA A 16 -13.57 14.53 12.98
CA ALA A 16 -14.30 14.23 14.22
C ALA A 16 -14.12 12.77 14.67
N LEU A 17 -14.13 11.81 13.73
CA LEU A 17 -13.88 10.40 14.03
C LEU A 17 -12.44 10.18 14.51
N SER A 18 -11.46 10.82 13.88
CA SER A 18 -10.05 10.71 14.26
C SER A 18 -9.81 11.23 15.67
N GLN A 19 -10.36 12.40 16.00
CA GLN A 19 -10.29 12.96 17.35
C GLN A 19 -10.95 12.06 18.40
N GLY A 20 -12.11 11.48 18.07
CA GLY A 20 -12.81 10.55 18.97
C GLY A 20 -12.02 9.25 19.20
N LEU A 21 -11.36 8.75 18.17
CA LEU A 21 -10.51 7.56 18.24
C LEU A 21 -9.26 7.81 19.09
N ASP A 22 -8.59 8.95 18.91
CA ASP A 22 -7.42 9.33 19.72
C ASP A 22 -7.79 9.42 21.21
N GLN A 23 -8.94 10.04 21.53
CA GLN A 23 -9.46 10.10 22.90
C GLN A 23 -9.75 8.72 23.47
N LEU A 24 -10.35 7.83 22.68
CA LEU A 24 -10.63 6.46 23.10
C LEU A 24 -9.34 5.69 23.36
N GLN A 25 -8.33 5.85 22.50
CA GLN A 25 -7.03 5.21 22.65
C GLN A 25 -6.32 5.68 23.91
N GLN A 26 -6.28 6.99 24.17
CA GLN A 26 -5.70 7.53 25.41
C GLN A 26 -6.44 6.96 26.63
N SER A 27 -7.78 6.95 26.58
CA SER A 27 -8.61 6.41 27.65
C SER A 27 -8.36 4.90 27.89
N LEU A 28 -8.13 4.13 26.83
CA LEU A 28 -7.76 2.71 26.91
C LEU A 28 -6.40 2.53 27.58
N VAL A 29 -5.40 3.30 27.18
CA VAL A 29 -4.05 3.26 27.76
C VAL A 29 -4.11 3.62 29.24
N ASP A 30 -4.81 4.68 29.62
CA ASP A 30 -4.97 5.08 31.02
C ASP A 30 -5.67 3.99 31.85
N THR A 31 -6.67 3.32 31.26
CA THR A 31 -7.33 2.19 31.91
C THR A 31 -6.43 0.99 32.07
N ILE A 32 -5.52 0.70 31.13
CA ILE A 32 -4.64 -0.48 31.23
C ILE A 32 -3.42 -0.20 32.12
N ALA A 33 -2.86 1.02 32.06
CA ALA A 33 -1.69 1.43 32.85
C ALA A 33 -2.03 1.79 34.30
N GLY A 34 -3.30 2.03 34.62
CA GLY A 34 -3.74 2.68 35.86
C GLY A 34 -3.91 1.83 37.13
N GLY A 35 -3.40 0.61 37.26
CA GLY A 35 -3.66 -0.15 38.51
C GLY A 35 -2.92 -1.47 38.73
N PRO A 36 -2.60 -1.82 39.99
CA PRO A 36 -1.93 -3.06 40.34
C PRO A 36 -2.87 -4.27 40.24
N LEU A 37 -2.28 -5.44 39.98
CA LEU A 37 -2.85 -6.75 39.67
C LEU A 37 -4.03 -7.25 40.57
N VAL A 38 -4.34 -6.58 41.68
CA VAL A 38 -5.39 -6.95 42.64
C VAL A 38 -6.80 -6.71 42.07
N ASP A 39 -6.97 -5.79 41.12
CA ASP A 39 -8.27 -5.47 40.49
C ASP A 39 -8.26 -5.65 38.96
N GLY A 40 -7.38 -6.54 38.47
CA GLY A 40 -7.16 -6.75 37.03
C GLY A 40 -8.41 -7.19 36.26
N VAL A 41 -9.35 -7.87 36.93
CA VAL A 41 -10.65 -8.26 36.33
C VAL A 41 -11.52 -7.03 36.08
N GLN A 42 -11.63 -6.12 37.05
CA GLN A 42 -12.43 -4.91 36.91
C GLN A 42 -11.83 -3.97 35.85
N GLN A 43 -10.50 -3.84 35.84
CA GLN A 43 -9.75 -3.07 34.86
C GLN A 43 -9.92 -3.65 33.43
N MET A 44 -9.92 -4.97 33.31
CA MET A 44 -10.15 -5.67 32.04
C MET A 44 -11.60 -5.54 31.56
N VAL A 45 -12.60 -5.56 32.44
CA VAL A 45 -14.01 -5.30 32.09
C VAL A 45 -14.18 -3.88 31.53
N VAL A 46 -13.54 -2.88 32.14
CA VAL A 46 -13.58 -1.50 31.65
C VAL A 46 -12.84 -1.36 30.30
N ALA A 47 -11.68 -2.01 30.15
CA ALA A 47 -10.94 -2.02 28.87
C ALA A 47 -11.76 -2.71 27.75
N MET A 48 -12.43 -3.82 28.06
CA MET A 48 -13.34 -4.51 27.14
C MET A 48 -14.52 -3.62 26.71
N GLY A 49 -15.12 -2.87 27.64
CA GLY A 49 -16.16 -1.89 27.30
C GLY A 49 -15.65 -0.81 26.34
N LYS A 50 -14.42 -0.33 26.53
CA LYS A 50 -13.78 0.63 25.62
C LYS A 50 -13.41 0.02 24.26
N LEU A 51 -13.04 -1.27 24.20
CA LEU A 51 -12.85 -1.99 22.93
C LEU A 51 -14.16 -2.11 22.14
N SER A 52 -15.30 -2.29 22.81
CA SER A 52 -16.62 -2.25 22.15
C SER A 52 -16.91 -0.87 21.53
N ASN A 53 -16.48 0.22 22.18
CA ASN A 53 -16.58 1.56 21.56
C ASN A 53 -15.75 1.66 20.27
N LEU A 54 -14.59 0.98 20.20
CA LEU A 54 -13.74 0.96 19.00
C LEU A 54 -14.46 0.27 17.82
N GLU A 55 -15.17 -0.83 18.07
CA GLU A 55 -16.04 -1.44 17.06
C GLU A 55 -17.10 -0.44 16.56
N GLY A 56 -17.67 0.35 17.47
CA GLY A 56 -18.58 1.45 17.13
C GLY A 56 -17.95 2.49 16.20
N PHE A 57 -16.71 2.92 16.47
CA PHE A 57 -15.96 3.85 15.61
C PHE A 57 -15.67 3.25 14.24
N LEU A 58 -15.24 1.99 14.17
CA LEU A 58 -15.01 1.30 12.90
C LEU A 58 -16.28 1.26 12.05
N ARG A 59 -17.43 0.95 12.67
CA ARG A 59 -18.71 0.95 11.97
C ARG A 59 -19.09 2.36 11.48
N GLN A 60 -18.80 3.41 12.25
CA GLN A 60 -19.04 4.79 11.83
C GLN A 60 -18.13 5.19 10.66
N ALA A 61 -16.85 4.83 10.70
CA ALA A 61 -15.89 5.07 9.62
C ALA A 61 -16.31 4.35 8.32
N ASP A 62 -16.76 3.09 8.41
CA ASP A 62 -17.23 2.36 7.24
C ASP A 62 -18.50 2.98 6.64
N ASN A 63 -19.44 3.43 7.48
CA ASN A 63 -20.62 4.16 7.02
C ASN A 63 -20.25 5.46 6.32
N LEU A 64 -19.31 6.24 6.88
CA LEU A 64 -18.82 7.46 6.26
C LEU A 64 -18.19 7.19 4.89
N ARG A 65 -17.36 6.13 4.79
CA ARG A 65 -16.77 5.69 3.52
C ARG A 65 -17.83 5.33 2.50
N GLN A 66 -18.81 4.51 2.88
CA GLN A 66 -19.90 4.10 1.99
C GLN A 66 -20.73 5.30 1.51
N GLN A 67 -21.10 6.21 2.41
CA GLN A 67 -21.85 7.41 2.06
C GLN A 67 -21.06 8.32 1.13
N THR A 68 -19.76 8.52 1.40
CA THR A 68 -18.88 9.33 0.57
C THR A 68 -18.74 8.73 -0.83
N LEU A 69 -18.52 7.43 -0.95
CA LEU A 69 -18.45 6.74 -2.24
C LEU A 69 -19.78 6.80 -3.00
N HIS A 70 -20.90 6.58 -2.30
CA HIS A 70 -22.22 6.65 -2.92
C HIS A 70 -22.50 8.05 -3.48
N GLN A 71 -22.25 9.09 -2.68
CA GLN A 71 -22.40 10.49 -3.11
C GLN A 71 -21.42 10.85 -4.22
N LEU A 72 -20.18 10.36 -4.14
CA LEU A 72 -19.17 10.57 -5.19
C LEU A 72 -19.65 9.95 -6.51
N CYS A 73 -20.13 8.72 -6.52
CA CYS A 73 -20.69 8.08 -7.72
C CYS A 73 -21.96 8.78 -8.23
N ARG A 74 -22.77 9.36 -7.33
CA ARG A 74 -23.93 10.16 -7.73
C ARG A 74 -23.53 11.49 -8.37
N LEU A 75 -22.40 12.08 -7.96
CA LEU A 75 -21.88 13.34 -8.48
C LEU A 75 -20.99 13.16 -9.73
N LEU A 76 -20.12 12.15 -9.75
CA LEU A 76 -19.33 11.75 -10.91
C LEU A 76 -20.21 10.89 -11.83
N THR A 77 -20.86 11.53 -12.80
CA THR A 77 -21.57 10.80 -13.86
C THR A 77 -20.65 9.75 -14.52
N LEU A 78 -21.21 8.65 -15.03
CA LEU A 78 -20.46 7.55 -15.66
C LEU A 78 -19.47 8.03 -16.74
N ARG A 79 -19.80 9.12 -17.43
CA ARG A 79 -18.91 9.79 -18.41
C ARG A 79 -17.70 10.47 -17.78
N GLN A 80 -17.83 11.07 -16.60
CA GLN A 80 -16.69 11.65 -15.88
C GLN A 80 -15.79 10.56 -15.31
N ALA A 81 -16.36 9.46 -14.81
CA ALA A 81 -15.60 8.29 -14.40
C ALA A 81 -14.85 7.65 -15.58
N ALA A 82 -15.50 7.50 -16.75
CA ALA A 82 -14.82 7.00 -17.94
C ALA A 82 -13.64 7.90 -18.37
N ARG A 83 -13.80 9.23 -18.29
CA ARG A 83 -12.72 10.19 -18.57
C ARG A 83 -11.58 10.10 -17.56
N SER A 84 -11.86 9.93 -16.27
CA SER A 84 -10.80 9.78 -15.26
C SER A 84 -10.03 8.47 -15.45
N PHE A 85 -10.71 7.36 -15.75
CA PHE A 85 -10.04 6.10 -16.08
C PHE A 85 -9.14 6.19 -17.30
N LEU A 86 -9.55 6.95 -18.33
CA LEU A 86 -8.72 7.21 -19.51
C LEU A 86 -7.42 7.94 -19.14
N VAL A 87 -7.52 9.03 -18.37
CA VAL A 87 -6.34 9.80 -17.92
C VAL A 87 -5.41 8.95 -17.04
N ILE A 88 -5.98 8.13 -16.16
CA ILE A 88 -5.21 7.18 -15.33
C ILE A 88 -4.51 6.14 -16.21
N GLY A 89 -5.19 5.60 -17.22
CA GLY A 89 -4.61 4.65 -18.17
C GLY A 89 -3.43 5.22 -18.93
N GLU A 90 -3.51 6.47 -19.41
CA GLU A 90 -2.40 7.16 -20.05
C GLU A 90 -1.21 7.35 -19.10
N TYR A 91 -1.47 7.72 -17.84
CA TYR A 91 -0.43 7.86 -16.82
C TYR A 91 0.32 6.54 -16.58
N TYR A 92 -0.41 5.44 -16.37
CA TYR A 92 0.21 4.12 -16.20
C TYR A 92 0.95 3.65 -17.46
N GLY A 93 0.44 3.98 -18.65
CA GLY A 93 1.14 3.72 -19.91
C GLY A 93 2.50 4.42 -19.98
N ARG A 94 2.55 5.71 -19.62
CA ARG A 94 3.81 6.46 -19.53
C ARG A 94 4.76 5.88 -18.47
N LEU A 95 4.23 5.54 -17.31
CA LEU A 95 5.02 4.94 -16.22
C LEU A 95 5.65 3.62 -16.66
N ARG A 96 4.89 2.80 -17.40
CA ARG A 96 5.38 1.54 -17.97
C ARG A 96 6.43 1.78 -19.05
N ALA A 97 6.23 2.76 -19.93
CA ALA A 97 7.20 3.12 -20.97
C ALA A 97 8.53 3.61 -20.37
N LEU A 98 8.46 4.43 -19.31
CA LEU A 98 9.62 4.84 -18.54
C LEU A 98 10.29 3.61 -17.93
N SER A 99 9.54 2.76 -17.23
CA SER A 99 10.07 1.53 -16.63
C SER A 99 10.78 0.64 -17.67
N SER A 100 10.22 0.48 -18.87
CA SER A 100 10.89 -0.26 -19.95
C SER A 100 12.17 0.41 -20.43
N LEU A 101 12.22 1.73 -20.49
CA LEU A 101 13.40 2.49 -20.89
C LEU A 101 14.52 2.43 -19.83
N TRP A 102 14.14 2.45 -18.55
CA TRP A 102 15.06 2.22 -17.44
C TRP A 102 15.58 0.78 -17.44
N ALA A 103 14.74 -0.21 -17.78
CA ALA A 103 15.14 -1.61 -17.87
C ALA A 103 16.00 -1.91 -19.10
N SER A 104 15.80 -1.19 -20.21
CA SER A 104 16.60 -1.33 -21.43
C SER A 104 17.89 -0.51 -21.41
N ARG A 105 18.14 0.26 -20.34
CA ARG A 105 19.38 1.00 -20.19
C ARG A 105 20.54 -0.01 -20.22
N PRO A 106 21.47 0.10 -21.18
CA PRO A 106 22.61 -0.79 -21.20
C PRO A 106 23.37 -0.56 -19.89
N ARG A 107 23.40 -1.58 -19.03
CA ARG A 107 24.41 -1.65 -17.99
C ARG A 107 25.71 -1.79 -18.76
N GLU A 108 26.49 -0.72 -18.82
CA GLU A 108 27.87 -0.77 -19.30
C GLU A 108 28.57 -1.87 -18.50
N THR A 109 28.68 -3.05 -19.09
CA THR A 109 29.66 -4.07 -18.75
C THR A 109 31.02 -3.52 -19.14
N MET A 110 31.50 -2.56 -18.35
CA MET A 110 32.91 -2.25 -18.29
C MET A 110 33.59 -3.32 -17.43
N MET A 111 34.07 -4.38 -18.08
CA MET A 111 35.32 -5.06 -17.71
C MET A 111 35.95 -5.51 -19.03
N SER A 112 36.69 -4.59 -19.66
CA SER A 112 38.15 -4.63 -19.74
C SER A 112 38.65 -5.79 -20.60
N ASP A 113 38.76 -5.49 -21.90
CA ASP A 113 39.86 -5.98 -22.72
C ASP A 113 41.19 -5.61 -22.01
N ASP A 114 41.92 -6.60 -21.52
CA ASP A 114 43.39 -6.70 -21.54
C ASP A 114 43.88 -7.78 -20.56
N ASN A 115 44.36 -8.91 -21.09
CA ASN A 115 45.64 -9.45 -20.62
C ASN A 115 46.30 -10.36 -21.68
N SER A 116 47.33 -9.79 -22.29
CA SER A 116 48.50 -10.39 -22.93
C SER A 116 48.95 -11.78 -22.44
N CYS A 117 49.26 -12.63 -23.43
CA CYS A 117 50.35 -13.62 -23.54
C CYS A 117 50.65 -14.62 -22.38
N GLN A 118 50.38 -15.92 -22.62
CA GLN A 118 51.28 -17.08 -22.40
C GLN A 118 50.90 -18.17 -23.45
N THR A 119 51.62 -18.35 -24.56
CA THR A 119 52.80 -19.21 -24.79
C THR A 119 52.68 -20.67 -24.32
N THR A 120 52.66 -21.58 -25.31
CA THR A 120 53.21 -22.96 -25.34
C THR A 120 52.44 -24.05 -24.57
N THR A 121 51.81 -24.97 -25.31
CA THR A 121 52.29 -26.35 -25.56
C THR A 121 51.81 -27.32 -24.48
N ASP A 122 50.73 -28.03 -24.80
CA ASP A 122 50.69 -29.48 -25.05
C ASP A 122 49.33 -30.09 -24.69
N MET A 123 48.90 -30.96 -25.60
CA MET A 123 48.11 -32.16 -25.35
C MET A 123 46.81 -32.09 -24.50
N GLN A 124 45.70 -32.31 -25.23
CA GLN A 124 44.88 -33.53 -25.11
C GLN A 124 43.43 -33.36 -24.61
N MET A 125 42.53 -33.56 -25.59
CA MET A 125 41.22 -34.23 -25.57
C MET A 125 40.38 -34.22 -24.29
N VAL A 126 39.13 -33.74 -24.39
CA VAL A 126 37.89 -34.56 -24.37
C VAL A 126 36.64 -33.66 -24.39
N GLN A 127 35.91 -33.80 -25.51
CA GLN A 127 34.46 -33.91 -25.76
C GLN A 127 33.40 -33.08 -24.95
N PRO A 128 32.35 -32.55 -25.63
CA PRO A 128 31.33 -31.69 -25.03
C PRO A 128 30.13 -32.50 -24.49
N SER A 129 29.43 -31.97 -23.48
CA SER A 129 28.12 -32.50 -23.05
C SER A 129 27.11 -31.37 -22.99
N GLN A 130 26.31 -31.30 -24.06
CA GLN A 130 25.03 -30.60 -24.09
C GLN A 130 24.11 -31.17 -23.02
N ASN A 131 23.37 -30.32 -22.32
CA ASN A 131 22.06 -30.69 -21.79
C ASN A 131 21.15 -29.47 -21.82
N HIS A 132 20.35 -29.41 -22.89
CA HIS A 132 19.08 -28.70 -22.89
C HIS A 132 18.16 -29.32 -21.85
N PHE A 133 17.59 -28.51 -20.96
CA PHE A 133 16.29 -28.81 -20.39
C PHE A 133 15.37 -27.60 -20.57
N SER A 134 14.40 -27.81 -21.45
CA SER A 134 13.23 -27.00 -21.71
C SER A 134 12.24 -27.09 -20.55
N ASN A 135 11.76 -25.93 -20.11
CA ASN A 135 10.66 -25.78 -19.15
C ASN A 135 9.35 -26.38 -19.68
N PHE A 136 8.58 -26.99 -18.78
CA PHE A 136 7.12 -26.97 -18.81
C PHE A 136 6.63 -25.80 -17.96
#